data_AF-A0A074S633-F1
#
_entry.id   AF-A0A074S633-F1
#
_cell.length_a   1.000
_cell.length_b   1.000
_cell.length_c   1.000
_cell.angle_alpha   90.00
_cell.angle_beta   90.00
_cell.angle_gamma   90.00
#
_symmetry.space_group_name_H-M   'P 1'
#
loop_
_entity.id
_entity.type
_entity.pdbx_description
1 polymer ?
#
loop_
_entity_poly.entity_id
_entity_poly.type
_entity_poly.pdbx_seq_one_letter_code
_entity_poly.pdbx_strand_id
1 'polypeptide(L)'
;MTDLENTTDFRPRSLLDTDLYKLTMQQAILQHFPKTNVTYRFTNRSKEMLFTRECFELVKQSVSRLSELQLTEKEVEWLKTHCPYFTGDYLNYLRSYRFRPDEQVKMELQVTSEPGADVEEGHITIKISGLWVETVPYEVPIMSILSEAYFLTVDRGWTYEGQEELAYQKAKRLIQAGVAFSDFGTRRRRSYHGHDLVLKGLIQGNKEFSGQGTQGRLTSTSNPHFAMKYNLSAMGTIAHEWIMGIAAIHGYENANGLALDLWEAAYPPTEYNALYIALTDTFSTDAFNLDFKTDIARAERWRGLRQDSGDPFEFISKARTTYEYMGIDHRKKVIVFSDGLDVELAVKLQQAVDQAGFIGAFGIGTFLTNDYQRTEDRQRSKPLNMVIKIASVEGKPCVKISDDITKNTGDPEIVKQIKQKFGITA
;
A
#
# COMPACT_ATOMS: atom_id res chain seq x y z
N MET A 1 3.46 -15.33 27.20
CA MET A 1 2.53 -14.60 26.31
C MET A 1 1.49 -13.91 27.18
N THR A 2 1.98 -13.03 28.05
CA THR A 2 1.20 -12.20 28.95
C THR A 2 1.38 -10.76 28.48
N ASP A 3 0.29 -10.01 28.44
CA ASP A 3 0.16 -8.57 28.18
C ASP A 3 0.33 -8.08 26.73
N LEU A 4 -0.73 -8.20 25.94
CA LEU A 4 -0.96 -7.35 24.76
C LEU A 4 -2.29 -6.57 24.82
N GLU A 5 -3.02 -6.65 25.93
CA GLU A 5 -4.13 -5.73 26.25
C GLU A 5 -3.65 -4.46 26.96
N ASN A 6 -2.40 -4.05 26.73
CA ASN A 6 -2.00 -2.68 27.07
C ASN A 6 -2.65 -1.75 26.05
N THR A 7 -3.76 -1.13 26.46
CA THR A 7 -4.62 -0.25 25.66
C THR A 7 -3.95 1.03 25.15
N THR A 8 -2.64 1.18 25.39
CA THR A 8 -1.84 2.38 25.09
C THR A 8 -0.58 2.09 24.25
N ASP A 9 -0.32 0.84 23.85
CA ASP A 9 0.81 0.47 23.00
C ASP A 9 0.35 -0.01 21.60
N PHE A 10 0.27 0.93 20.66
CA PHE A 10 -0.22 0.70 19.29
C PHE A 10 0.88 0.28 18.30
N ARG A 11 2.07 -0.05 18.82
CA ARG A 11 3.23 -0.32 17.96
C ARG A 11 3.04 -1.58 17.11
N PRO A 12 3.62 -1.60 15.89
CA PRO A 12 3.72 -2.82 15.11
C PRO A 12 4.40 -3.93 15.90
N ARG A 13 3.99 -5.19 15.68
CA ARG A 13 4.51 -6.35 16.42
C ARG A 13 5.92 -6.78 15.99
N SER A 14 6.38 -6.28 14.85
CA SER A 14 7.63 -6.64 14.20
C SER A 14 8.03 -5.55 13.20
N LEU A 15 9.31 -5.50 12.82
CA LEU A 15 9.75 -4.75 11.64
C LEU A 15 9.04 -5.23 10.35
N LEU A 16 8.60 -6.50 10.33
CA LEU A 16 7.83 -7.11 9.25
C LEU A 16 6.33 -6.83 9.32
N ASP A 17 5.82 -6.17 10.37
CA ASP A 17 4.43 -5.70 10.44
C ASP A 17 4.29 -4.39 9.65
N THR A 18 4.50 -4.53 8.34
CA THR A 18 4.51 -3.50 7.30
C THR A 18 3.97 -4.12 6.00
N ASP A 19 3.92 -3.38 4.90
CA ASP A 19 3.60 -3.98 3.60
C ASP A 19 4.89 -4.36 2.84
N LEU A 20 4.91 -5.51 2.15
CA LEU A 20 6.11 -6.06 1.48
C LEU A 20 6.75 -5.07 0.51
N TYR A 21 5.95 -4.23 -0.15
CA TYR A 21 6.48 -3.22 -1.08
C TYR A 21 7.42 -2.21 -0.41
N LYS A 22 7.29 -1.99 0.91
CA LYS A 22 8.23 -1.15 1.68
C LYS A 22 9.62 -1.75 1.68
N LEU A 23 9.71 -3.07 1.87
CA LEU A 23 10.98 -3.80 1.88
C LEU A 23 11.56 -3.91 0.48
N THR A 24 10.73 -4.19 -0.53
CA THR A 24 11.24 -4.26 -1.91
C THR A 24 11.68 -2.90 -2.45
N MET A 25 10.98 -1.82 -2.10
CA MET A 25 11.49 -0.49 -2.40
C MET A 25 12.76 -0.18 -1.62
N GLN A 26 12.86 -0.55 -0.34
CA GLN A 26 14.06 -0.28 0.46
C GLN A 26 15.32 -0.93 -0.14
N GLN A 27 15.26 -2.17 -0.63
CA GLN A 27 16.39 -2.78 -1.34
C GLN A 27 16.72 -2.03 -2.64
N ALA A 28 15.73 -1.69 -3.46
CA ALA A 28 15.97 -0.95 -4.71
C ALA A 28 16.59 0.43 -4.44
N ILE A 29 16.12 1.12 -3.40
CA ILE A 29 16.67 2.41 -2.94
C ILE A 29 18.09 2.22 -2.39
N LEU A 30 18.35 1.18 -1.61
CA LEU A 30 19.69 0.87 -1.10
C LEU A 30 20.70 0.67 -2.25
N GLN A 31 20.27 0.00 -3.32
CA GLN A 31 21.11 -0.27 -4.48
C GLN A 31 21.38 0.99 -5.34
N HIS A 32 20.36 1.82 -5.58
CA HIS A 32 20.46 2.91 -6.55
C HIS A 32 20.61 4.30 -5.94
N PHE A 33 20.04 4.52 -4.75
CA PHE A 33 19.87 5.83 -4.12
C PHE A 33 20.21 5.83 -2.61
N PRO A 34 21.32 5.20 -2.15
CA PRO A 34 21.58 5.01 -0.72
C PRO A 34 21.82 6.31 0.06
N LYS A 35 22.16 7.40 -0.64
CA LYS A 35 22.50 8.71 -0.04
C LYS A 35 21.46 9.80 -0.32
N THR A 36 20.35 9.43 -0.95
CA THR A 36 19.34 10.38 -1.40
C THR A 36 18.47 10.83 -0.22
N ASN A 37 18.33 12.12 0.01
CA ASN A 37 17.45 12.69 1.02
C ASN A 37 16.04 12.90 0.48
N VAL A 38 15.05 12.60 1.31
CA VAL A 38 13.63 12.76 0.97
C VAL A 38 12.86 13.40 2.10
N THR A 39 11.67 13.90 1.78
CA THR A 39 10.67 14.25 2.78
C THR A 39 9.35 13.57 2.45
N TYR A 40 8.65 13.08 3.47
CA TYR A 40 7.26 12.61 3.37
C TYR A 40 6.34 13.50 4.19
N ARG A 41 5.06 13.56 3.80
CA ARG A 41 4.03 14.29 4.52
C ARG A 41 2.79 13.43 4.74
N PHE A 42 2.27 13.48 5.96
CA PHE A 42 0.96 12.95 6.29
C PHE A 42 -0.16 13.89 5.84
N THR A 43 -1.29 13.33 5.47
CA THR A 43 -2.53 14.07 5.22
C THR A 43 -3.72 13.24 5.67
N ASN A 44 -4.51 13.76 6.61
CA ASN A 44 -5.87 13.30 6.84
C ASN A 44 -6.81 14.01 5.87
N ARG A 45 -7.48 13.24 5.00
CA ARG A 45 -8.44 13.77 4.01
C ARG A 45 -9.85 13.91 4.58
N SER A 46 -10.14 13.25 5.71
CA SER A 46 -11.38 13.39 6.47
C SER A 46 -11.23 14.54 7.46
N LYS A 47 -11.49 15.77 7.01
CA LYS A 47 -11.32 16.98 7.83
C LYS A 47 -12.22 17.02 9.07
N GLU A 48 -13.31 16.27 9.05
CA GLU A 48 -14.25 16.12 10.15
C GLU A 48 -13.79 15.15 11.25
N MET A 49 -12.79 14.29 10.95
CA MET A 49 -12.28 13.31 11.92
C MET A 49 -11.05 13.90 12.63
N LEU A 50 -11.30 14.58 13.75
CA LEU A 50 -10.29 15.26 14.57
C LEU A 50 -9.65 14.31 15.59
N PHE A 51 -8.40 14.59 15.96
CA PHE A 51 -7.66 13.83 16.96
C PHE A 51 -7.64 14.59 18.28
N THR A 52 -7.93 13.91 19.37
CA THR A 52 -7.79 14.48 20.73
C THR A 52 -6.31 14.61 21.11
N ARG A 53 -6.00 15.49 22.08
CA ARG A 53 -4.66 15.61 22.67
C ARG A 53 -4.15 14.26 23.20
N GLU A 54 -4.99 13.50 23.89
CA GLU A 54 -4.66 12.16 24.39
C GLU A 54 -4.25 11.23 23.25
N CYS A 55 -5.05 11.15 22.19
CA CYS A 55 -4.75 10.34 21.00
C CYS A 55 -3.39 10.72 20.41
N PHE A 56 -3.15 12.03 20.24
CA PHE A 56 -1.90 12.54 19.68
C PHE A 56 -0.66 12.15 20.52
N GLU A 57 -0.71 12.29 21.85
CA GLU A 57 0.44 11.93 22.70
C GLU A 57 0.72 10.41 22.67
N LEU A 58 -0.32 9.57 22.64
CA LEU A 58 -0.15 8.12 22.51
C LEU A 58 0.41 7.71 21.15
N VAL A 59 -0.02 8.38 20.06
CA VAL A 59 0.57 8.19 18.73
C VAL A 59 2.05 8.57 18.77
N LYS A 60 2.40 9.73 19.33
CA LYS A 60 3.79 10.20 19.42
C LYS A 60 4.67 9.23 20.21
N GLN A 61 4.16 8.72 21.33
CA GLN A 61 4.84 7.68 22.13
C GLN A 61 5.00 6.38 21.33
N SER A 62 3.97 5.94 20.60
CA SER A 62 4.06 4.72 19.79
C SER A 62 5.06 4.88 18.64
N VAL A 63 5.12 6.06 18.01
CA VAL A 63 6.08 6.36 16.94
C VAL A 63 7.52 6.42 17.45
N SER A 64 7.79 7.04 18.60
CA SER A 64 9.16 7.11 19.15
C SER A 64 9.73 5.72 19.46
N ARG A 65 8.86 4.81 19.91
CA ARG A 65 9.18 3.42 20.22
C ARG A 65 9.30 2.51 18.99
N LEU A 66 9.13 3.02 17.76
CA LEU A 66 9.55 2.29 16.56
C LEU A 66 11.06 2.00 16.58
N SER A 67 11.85 2.82 17.28
CA SER A 67 13.29 2.60 17.51
C SER A 67 13.61 1.26 18.22
N GLU A 68 12.64 0.68 18.93
CA GLU A 68 12.79 -0.61 19.61
C GLU A 68 12.66 -1.81 18.66
N LEU A 69 12.15 -1.60 17.43
CA LEU A 69 11.95 -2.68 16.47
C LEU A 69 13.28 -3.12 15.84
N GLN A 70 13.48 -4.42 15.81
CA GLN A 70 14.63 -5.07 15.18
C GLN A 70 14.16 -6.35 14.49
N LEU A 71 14.73 -6.63 13.32
CA LEU A 71 14.53 -7.90 12.64
C LEU A 71 15.15 -9.05 13.44
N THR A 72 14.36 -10.07 13.73
CA THR A 72 14.81 -11.28 14.43
C THR A 72 15.44 -12.29 13.45
N GLU A 73 16.30 -13.19 13.93
CA GLU A 73 16.90 -14.22 13.06
C GLU A 73 15.85 -15.13 12.40
N LYS A 74 14.74 -15.41 13.10
CA LYS A 74 13.62 -16.18 12.54
C LYS A 74 12.98 -15.47 11.35
N GLU A 75 12.82 -14.16 11.43
CA GLU A 75 12.26 -13.33 10.37
C GLU A 75 13.22 -13.20 9.19
N VAL A 76 14.54 -13.10 9.44
CA VAL A 76 15.51 -13.08 8.35
C VAL A 76 15.50 -14.40 7.57
N GLU A 77 15.50 -15.54 8.26
CA GLU A 77 15.47 -16.84 7.59
C GLU A 77 14.15 -17.04 6.83
N TRP A 78 13.05 -16.53 7.38
CA TRP A 78 11.76 -16.52 6.68
C TRP A 78 11.82 -15.69 5.39
N LEU A 79 12.35 -14.46 5.43
CA LEU A 79 12.54 -13.61 4.25
C LEU A 79 13.44 -14.28 3.21
N LYS A 80 14.57 -14.86 3.64
CA LYS A 80 15.50 -15.56 2.75
C LYS A 80 14.84 -16.71 2.00
N THR A 81 13.95 -17.44 2.68
CA THR A 81 13.26 -18.61 2.11
C THR A 81 12.06 -18.21 1.23
N HIS A 82 11.24 -17.27 1.69
CA HIS A 82 9.95 -16.96 1.07
C HIS A 82 9.98 -15.73 0.15
N CYS A 83 11.07 -14.96 0.20
CA CYS A 83 11.29 -13.77 -0.61
C CYS A 83 12.71 -13.82 -1.21
N PRO A 84 13.01 -14.82 -2.07
CA PRO A 84 14.37 -15.10 -2.55
C PRO A 84 14.98 -14.01 -3.43
N TYR A 85 14.18 -13.01 -3.81
CA TYR A 85 14.63 -11.79 -4.49
C TYR A 85 15.33 -10.79 -3.56
N PHE A 86 15.29 -10.98 -2.24
CA PHE A 86 16.10 -10.19 -1.32
C PHE A 86 17.55 -10.68 -1.29
N THR A 87 18.50 -9.77 -1.54
CA THR A 87 19.93 -10.10 -1.58
C THR A 87 20.49 -10.28 -0.17
N GLY A 88 21.61 -11.02 -0.05
CA GLY A 88 22.31 -11.17 1.22
C GLY A 88 22.72 -9.82 1.83
N ASP A 89 23.19 -8.89 0.99
CA ASP A 89 23.58 -7.55 1.41
C ASP A 89 22.41 -6.74 1.97
N TYR A 90 21.23 -6.81 1.32
CA TYR A 90 20.04 -6.16 1.83
C TYR A 90 19.55 -6.79 3.14
N LEU A 91 19.55 -8.12 3.26
CA LEU A 91 19.18 -8.78 4.52
C LEU A 91 20.13 -8.42 5.67
N ASN A 92 21.43 -8.26 5.37
CA ASN A 92 22.40 -7.76 6.35
C ASN A 92 22.13 -6.29 6.74
N TYR A 93 21.83 -5.43 5.76
CA TYR A 93 21.39 -4.07 6.04
C TYR A 93 20.14 -4.04 6.93
N LEU A 94 19.12 -4.84 6.60
CA LEU A 94 17.85 -4.89 7.34
C LEU A 94 18.01 -5.42 8.77
N ARG A 95 18.96 -6.34 9.02
CA ARG A 95 19.34 -6.77 10.39
C ARG A 95 19.89 -5.60 11.23
N SER A 96 20.73 -4.77 10.62
CA SER A 96 21.35 -3.61 11.27
C SER A 96 20.45 -2.39 11.33
N TYR A 97 19.43 -2.33 10.47
CA TYR A 97 18.50 -1.21 10.37
C TYR A 97 17.76 -0.96 11.69
N ARG A 98 17.71 0.31 12.11
CA ARG A 98 16.89 0.79 13.21
C ARG A 98 16.18 2.07 12.78
N PHE A 99 14.91 2.19 13.15
CA PHE A 99 14.22 3.47 13.06
C PHE A 99 14.89 4.48 13.99
N ARG A 100 14.98 5.74 13.55
CA ARG A 100 15.45 6.88 14.35
C ARG A 100 14.38 7.98 14.37
N PRO A 101 13.21 7.73 14.98
CA PRO A 101 12.05 8.60 14.89
C PRO A 101 12.31 9.99 15.47
N ASP A 102 13.11 10.09 16.54
CA ASP A 102 13.47 11.37 17.17
C ASP A 102 14.26 12.30 16.22
N GLU A 103 15.02 11.73 15.29
CA GLU A 103 15.76 12.47 14.27
C GLU A 103 14.90 12.75 13.03
N GLN A 104 14.08 11.77 12.63
CA GLN A 104 13.50 11.70 11.30
C GLN A 104 12.02 12.10 11.24
N VAL A 105 11.29 12.12 12.36
CA VAL A 105 9.84 12.33 12.39
C VAL A 105 9.49 13.55 13.25
N LYS A 106 8.82 14.53 12.64
CA LYS A 106 8.25 15.69 13.34
C LYS A 106 6.73 15.61 13.33
N MET A 107 6.12 15.75 14.50
CA MET A 107 4.67 15.64 14.71
C MET A 107 4.15 16.82 15.51
N GLU A 108 3.03 17.40 15.08
CA GLU A 108 2.38 18.51 15.77
C GLU A 108 0.86 18.33 15.76
N LEU A 109 0.19 18.71 16.85
CA LEU A 109 -1.27 18.82 16.91
C LEU A 109 -1.66 20.29 16.71
N GLN A 110 -2.34 20.56 15.60
CA GLN A 110 -2.96 21.85 15.32
C GLN A 110 -4.35 21.88 15.95
N VAL A 111 -4.44 22.37 17.18
CA VAL A 111 -5.69 22.45 17.95
C VAL A 111 -6.69 23.37 17.26
N THR A 112 -7.91 22.88 17.08
CA THR A 112 -9.04 23.62 16.47
C THR A 112 -10.23 23.78 17.41
N SER A 113 -10.26 23.08 18.54
CA SER A 113 -11.24 23.29 19.60
C SER A 113 -11.10 24.68 20.24
N GLU A 114 -12.20 25.21 20.78
CA GLU A 114 -12.20 26.51 21.47
C GLU A 114 -11.35 26.47 22.76
N PRO A 115 -10.72 27.58 23.16
CA PRO A 115 -10.00 27.66 24.43
C PRO A 115 -10.92 27.33 25.62
N GLY A 116 -10.55 26.33 26.41
CA GLY A 116 -11.33 25.87 27.57
C GLY A 116 -12.37 24.79 27.26
N ALA A 117 -12.39 24.23 26.04
CA ALA A 117 -13.21 23.06 25.73
C ALA A 117 -12.84 21.85 26.61
N ASP A 118 -13.84 21.03 26.95
CA ASP A 118 -13.65 19.81 27.76
C ASP A 118 -12.70 18.80 27.11
N VAL A 119 -12.66 18.80 25.76
CA VAL A 119 -11.76 17.97 24.95
C VAL A 119 -10.97 18.87 24.02
N GLU A 120 -9.65 18.87 24.18
CA GLU A 120 -8.75 19.53 23.25
C GLU A 120 -8.50 18.63 22.03
N GLU A 121 -8.87 19.10 20.84
CA GLU A 121 -8.79 18.33 19.60
C GLU A 121 -8.37 19.17 18.39
N GLY A 122 -7.87 18.48 17.36
CA GLY A 122 -7.46 19.13 16.14
C GLY A 122 -6.84 18.20 15.09
N HIS A 123 -6.08 18.80 14.18
CA HIS A 123 -5.42 18.09 13.09
C HIS A 123 -3.99 17.72 13.43
N ILE A 124 -3.60 16.47 13.18
CA ILE A 124 -2.20 16.05 13.27
C ILE A 124 -1.48 16.41 11.97
N THR A 125 -0.29 17.01 12.10
CA THR A 125 0.68 17.09 11.00
C THR A 125 1.87 16.18 11.29
N ILE A 126 2.36 15.50 10.25
CA ILE A 126 3.57 14.68 10.33
C ILE A 126 4.45 14.96 9.13
N LYS A 127 5.73 15.25 9.40
CA LYS A 127 6.79 15.33 8.39
C LYS A 127 7.85 14.30 8.73
N ILE A 128 8.20 13.46 7.75
CA ILE A 128 9.30 12.50 7.85
C ILE A 128 10.42 13.01 6.96
N SER A 129 11.68 12.99 7.40
CA SER A 129 12.81 13.52 6.63
C SER A 129 14.11 12.79 6.96
N GLY A 130 14.94 12.55 5.95
CA GLY A 130 16.21 11.83 6.09
C GLY A 130 16.58 11.10 4.80
N LEU A 131 17.50 10.13 4.90
CA LEU A 131 17.84 9.29 3.77
C LEU A 131 16.63 8.45 3.33
N TRP A 132 16.42 8.30 2.03
CA TRP A 132 15.29 7.58 1.45
C TRP A 132 15.27 6.13 1.94
N VAL A 133 16.43 5.48 1.91
CA VAL A 133 16.59 4.09 2.37
C VAL A 133 16.25 3.91 3.85
N GLU A 134 16.37 4.96 4.67
CA GLU A 134 16.06 4.91 6.09
C GLU A 134 14.63 5.33 6.40
N THR A 135 14.00 6.12 5.53
CA THR A 135 12.71 6.74 5.80
C THR A 135 11.55 6.07 5.06
N VAL A 136 11.82 5.33 3.99
CA VAL A 136 10.81 4.56 3.23
C VAL A 136 9.97 3.63 4.11
N PRO A 137 10.48 2.95 5.17
CA PRO A 137 9.68 2.00 5.94
C PRO A 137 8.67 2.65 6.89
N TYR A 138 8.71 3.96 7.14
CA TYR A 138 7.83 4.61 8.13
C TYR A 138 6.35 4.69 7.71
N GLU A 139 6.04 4.72 6.41
CA GLU A 139 4.66 4.95 5.93
C GLU A 139 3.65 4.03 6.62
N VAL A 140 3.87 2.72 6.54
CA VAL A 140 2.90 1.72 6.96
C VAL A 140 2.77 1.66 8.50
N PRO A 141 3.87 1.57 9.28
CA PRO A 141 3.81 1.63 10.73
C PRO A 141 3.08 2.85 11.26
N ILE A 142 3.45 4.06 10.81
CA ILE A 142 2.85 5.31 11.32
C ILE A 142 1.36 5.37 10.98
N MET A 143 0.97 4.99 9.75
CA MET A 143 -0.45 4.96 9.39
C MET A 143 -1.24 3.94 10.22
N SER A 144 -0.69 2.74 10.45
CA SER A 144 -1.37 1.74 11.28
C SER A 144 -1.52 2.18 12.74
N ILE A 145 -0.50 2.83 13.32
CA ILE A 145 -0.54 3.45 14.66
C ILE A 145 -1.63 4.51 14.73
N LEU A 146 -1.69 5.44 13.76
CA LEU A 146 -2.69 6.50 13.74
C LEU A 146 -4.12 5.94 13.69
N SER A 147 -4.33 4.89 12.88
CA SER A 147 -5.63 4.22 12.77
C SER A 147 -6.04 3.61 14.11
N GLU A 148 -5.15 2.80 14.68
CA GLU A 148 -5.43 2.06 15.90
C GLU A 148 -5.61 2.98 17.11
N ALA A 149 -4.78 4.01 17.25
CA ALA A 149 -4.93 5.02 18.27
C ALA A 149 -6.28 5.74 18.16
N TYR A 150 -6.66 6.19 16.96
CA TYR A 150 -7.92 6.91 16.76
C TYR A 150 -9.13 6.08 17.19
N PHE A 151 -9.17 4.80 16.79
CA PHE A 151 -10.32 3.95 17.12
C PHE A 151 -10.29 3.39 18.54
N LEU A 152 -9.18 3.47 19.26
CA LEU A 152 -9.12 3.07 20.67
C LEU A 152 -9.33 4.24 21.64
N THR A 153 -9.12 5.48 21.19
CA THR A 153 -9.18 6.66 22.08
C THR A 153 -10.21 7.70 21.66
N VAL A 154 -10.56 7.81 20.37
CA VAL A 154 -11.50 8.83 19.84
C VAL A 154 -12.84 8.19 19.49
N ASP A 155 -12.92 7.41 18.42
CA ASP A 155 -14.14 6.67 18.06
C ASP A 155 -14.12 5.29 18.69
N ARG A 156 -14.73 5.16 19.88
CA ARG A 156 -14.76 3.91 20.68
C ARG A 156 -16.06 3.12 20.52
N GLY A 157 -17.02 3.63 19.75
CA GLY A 157 -18.37 3.08 19.62
C GLY A 157 -18.45 1.88 18.69
N TRP A 158 -17.54 0.90 18.79
CA TRP A 158 -17.47 -0.27 17.91
C TRP A 158 -16.98 -1.51 18.69
N THR A 159 -17.12 -2.71 18.10
CA THR A 159 -16.70 -3.98 18.70
C THR A 159 -16.10 -4.92 17.66
N TYR A 160 -15.26 -5.86 18.11
CA TYR A 160 -14.75 -6.97 17.29
C TYR A 160 -15.78 -8.07 17.02
N GLU A 161 -16.93 -8.03 17.68
CA GLU A 161 -17.99 -9.04 17.51
C GLU A 161 -18.35 -9.23 16.03
N GLY A 162 -18.32 -10.48 15.57
CA GLY A 162 -18.67 -10.85 14.20
C GLY A 162 -17.64 -10.50 13.12
N GLN A 163 -16.47 -9.94 13.46
CA GLN A 163 -15.47 -9.56 12.45
C GLN A 163 -14.86 -10.75 11.70
N GLU A 164 -14.58 -11.85 12.41
CA GLU A 164 -14.08 -13.08 11.79
C GLU A 164 -15.13 -13.69 10.83
N GLU A 165 -16.39 -13.76 11.25
CA GLU A 165 -17.50 -14.25 10.43
C GLU A 165 -17.76 -13.35 9.21
N LEU A 166 -17.71 -12.02 9.39
CA LEU A 166 -17.85 -11.07 8.29
C LEU A 166 -16.75 -11.26 7.24
N ALA A 167 -15.51 -11.47 7.67
CA ALA A 167 -14.39 -11.77 6.77
C ALA A 167 -14.56 -13.12 6.07
N TYR A 168 -15.00 -14.16 6.78
CA TYR A 168 -15.35 -15.46 6.20
C TYR A 168 -16.41 -15.34 5.09
N GLN A 169 -17.49 -14.59 5.33
CA GLN A 169 -18.54 -14.37 4.31
C GLN A 169 -18.02 -13.59 3.10
N LYS A 170 -17.14 -12.59 3.30
CA LYS A 170 -16.47 -11.89 2.18
C LYS A 170 -15.63 -12.85 1.35
N ALA A 171 -14.79 -13.68 1.99
CA ALA A 171 -13.98 -14.68 1.30
C ALA A 171 -14.83 -15.67 0.50
N LYS A 172 -15.89 -16.22 1.11
CA LYS A 172 -16.84 -17.11 0.43
C LYS A 172 -17.35 -16.52 -0.87
N ARG A 173 -17.87 -15.28 -0.81
CA ARG A 173 -18.46 -14.60 -1.98
C ARG A 173 -17.43 -14.36 -3.08
N LEU A 174 -16.24 -13.87 -2.71
CA LEU A 174 -15.13 -13.64 -3.66
C LEU A 174 -14.71 -14.93 -4.35
N ILE A 175 -14.49 -16.00 -3.57
CA ILE A 175 -13.98 -17.28 -4.08
C ILE A 175 -14.99 -17.98 -4.99
N GLN A 176 -16.27 -17.99 -4.59
CA GLN A 176 -17.33 -18.59 -5.39
C GLN A 176 -17.54 -17.85 -6.71
N ALA A 177 -17.25 -16.54 -6.76
CA ALA A 177 -17.26 -15.74 -7.97
C ALA A 177 -15.97 -15.85 -8.81
N GLY A 178 -15.02 -16.72 -8.44
CA GLY A 178 -13.77 -16.92 -9.18
C GLY A 178 -12.67 -15.89 -8.89
N VAL A 179 -12.86 -15.01 -7.91
CA VAL A 179 -11.93 -13.92 -7.62
C VAL A 179 -10.66 -14.44 -6.91
N ALA A 180 -9.50 -14.20 -7.50
CA ALA A 180 -8.20 -14.41 -6.85
C ALA A 180 -7.73 -13.11 -6.16
N PHE A 181 -7.76 -13.07 -4.83
CA PHE A 181 -7.54 -11.84 -4.07
C PHE A 181 -6.43 -11.94 -3.02
N SER A 182 -5.97 -10.78 -2.56
CA SER A 182 -4.95 -10.59 -1.54
C SER A 182 -5.42 -9.58 -0.50
N ASP A 183 -5.05 -9.78 0.76
CA ASP A 183 -5.26 -8.80 1.83
C ASP A 183 -4.20 -7.67 1.75
N PHE A 184 -4.62 -6.45 1.47
CA PHE A 184 -3.78 -5.23 1.37
C PHE A 184 -4.11 -4.20 2.48
N GLY A 185 -4.63 -4.66 3.61
CA GLY A 185 -5.31 -3.81 4.58
C GLY A 185 -4.46 -3.20 5.69
N THR A 186 -3.14 -3.42 5.73
CA THR A 186 -2.27 -3.05 6.86
C THR A 186 -2.37 -1.57 7.24
N ARG A 187 -2.17 -0.67 6.27
CA ARG A 187 -2.02 0.78 6.49
C ARG A 187 -3.20 1.45 7.20
N ARG A 188 -4.42 0.92 7.01
CA ARG A 188 -5.66 1.50 7.55
C ARG A 188 -6.46 0.51 8.37
N ARG A 189 -5.84 -0.59 8.84
CA ARG A 189 -6.50 -1.56 9.72
C ARG A 189 -7.12 -0.85 10.93
N ARG A 190 -8.29 -1.29 11.41
CA ARG A 190 -8.89 -0.73 12.63
C ARG A 190 -7.94 -0.91 13.82
N SER A 191 -7.33 -2.09 13.92
CA SER A 191 -6.29 -2.44 14.90
C SER A 191 -5.52 -3.67 14.43
N TYR A 192 -4.37 -3.96 15.06
CA TYR A 192 -3.64 -5.21 14.86
C TYR A 192 -4.52 -6.43 15.11
N HIS A 193 -5.27 -6.43 16.22
CA HIS A 193 -6.16 -7.54 16.58
C HIS A 193 -7.30 -7.72 15.58
N GLY A 194 -7.89 -6.61 15.10
CA GLY A 194 -8.93 -6.66 14.07
C GLY A 194 -8.43 -7.26 12.75
N HIS A 195 -7.23 -6.88 12.32
CA HIS A 195 -6.59 -7.47 11.14
C HIS A 195 -6.34 -8.98 11.33
N ASP A 196 -5.93 -9.39 12.52
CA ASP A 196 -5.74 -10.80 12.87
C ASP A 196 -7.02 -11.63 12.72
N LEU A 197 -8.15 -11.12 13.25
CA LEU A 197 -9.47 -11.76 13.12
C LEU A 197 -9.92 -11.84 11.66
N VAL A 198 -9.71 -10.77 10.90
CA VAL A 198 -10.05 -10.73 9.47
C VAL A 198 -9.28 -11.81 8.71
N LEU A 199 -7.97 -11.95 8.93
CA LEU A 199 -7.19 -12.99 8.26
C LEU A 199 -7.64 -14.40 8.63
N LYS A 200 -7.99 -14.67 9.90
CA LYS A 200 -8.57 -15.97 10.31
C LYS A 200 -9.82 -16.31 9.52
N GLY A 201 -10.76 -15.37 9.42
CA GLY A 201 -12.00 -15.55 8.65
C GLY A 201 -11.73 -15.78 7.15
N LEU A 202 -10.84 -14.98 6.56
CA LEU A 202 -10.45 -15.13 5.15
C LEU A 202 -9.80 -16.50 4.87
N ILE A 203 -8.91 -16.95 5.75
CA ILE A 203 -8.22 -18.24 5.64
C ILE A 203 -9.22 -19.39 5.78
N GLN A 204 -10.17 -19.28 6.72
CA GLN A 204 -11.21 -20.30 6.88
C GLN A 204 -12.09 -20.39 5.63
N GLY A 205 -12.56 -19.26 5.10
CA GLY A 205 -13.32 -19.23 3.85
C GLY A 205 -12.51 -19.80 2.68
N ASN A 206 -11.21 -19.51 2.62
CA ASN A 206 -10.33 -20.10 1.61
C ASN A 206 -10.23 -21.62 1.71
N LYS A 207 -10.04 -22.17 2.91
CA LYS A 207 -9.96 -23.63 3.13
C LYS A 207 -11.24 -24.34 2.70
N GLU A 208 -12.40 -23.74 2.94
CA GLU A 208 -13.69 -24.35 2.64
C GLU A 208 -14.06 -24.26 1.16
N PHE A 209 -13.85 -23.10 0.53
CA PHE A 209 -14.41 -22.83 -0.81
C PHE A 209 -13.40 -22.90 -1.96
N SER A 210 -12.09 -22.81 -1.68
CA SER A 210 -11.09 -22.92 -2.76
C SER A 210 -10.98 -24.35 -3.29
N GLY A 211 -10.67 -24.50 -4.59
CA GLY A 211 -10.52 -25.82 -5.22
C GLY A 211 -11.83 -26.54 -5.57
N GLN A 212 -13.00 -25.95 -5.27
CA GLN A 212 -14.32 -26.50 -5.64
C GLN A 212 -14.72 -26.21 -7.10
N GLY A 213 -13.77 -26.33 -8.04
CA GLY A 213 -14.01 -26.05 -9.47
C GLY A 213 -14.03 -24.56 -9.86
N THR A 214 -13.84 -23.64 -8.92
CA THR A 214 -13.61 -22.21 -9.20
C THR A 214 -12.11 -21.87 -9.16
N GLN A 215 -11.70 -20.82 -9.87
CA GLN A 215 -10.33 -20.29 -9.81
C GLN A 215 -10.11 -19.35 -8.61
N GLY A 216 -11.18 -19.01 -7.89
CA GLY A 216 -11.15 -18.06 -6.78
C GLY A 216 -10.39 -18.60 -5.58
N ARG A 217 -9.64 -17.72 -4.91
CA ARG A 217 -8.80 -18.05 -3.75
C ARG A 217 -8.27 -16.82 -3.05
N LEU A 218 -8.01 -16.93 -1.76
CA LEU A 218 -7.07 -16.06 -1.05
C LEU A 218 -5.66 -16.46 -1.46
N THR A 219 -4.95 -15.55 -2.13
CA THR A 219 -3.62 -15.82 -2.69
C THR A 219 -2.48 -15.43 -1.76
N SER A 220 -2.63 -14.32 -1.02
CA SER A 220 -1.55 -13.72 -0.23
C SER A 220 -2.06 -12.63 0.71
N THR A 221 -1.15 -12.10 1.53
CA THR A 221 -1.30 -10.81 2.22
C THR A 221 -0.13 -9.90 1.84
N SER A 222 -0.32 -8.58 1.86
CA SER A 222 0.78 -7.63 1.72
C SER A 222 1.68 -7.62 2.94
N ASN A 223 1.22 -8.11 4.10
CA ASN A 223 1.92 -7.99 5.37
C ASN A 223 2.85 -9.18 5.64
N PRO A 224 4.19 -9.05 5.56
CA PRO A 224 5.11 -10.17 5.74
C PRO A 224 5.02 -10.81 7.14
N HIS A 225 4.76 -10.04 8.19
CA HIS A 225 4.54 -10.58 9.54
C HIS A 225 3.32 -11.51 9.59
N PHE A 226 2.19 -11.09 9.01
CA PHE A 226 1.01 -11.95 8.92
C PHE A 226 1.20 -13.11 7.94
N ALA A 227 1.93 -12.91 6.84
CA ALA A 227 2.29 -13.96 5.90
C ALA A 227 3.05 -15.08 6.62
N MET A 228 4.06 -14.70 7.42
CA MET A 228 4.83 -15.62 8.26
C MET A 228 3.97 -16.28 9.34
N LYS A 229 3.10 -15.51 10.03
CA LYS A 229 2.23 -16.03 11.10
C LYS A 229 1.25 -17.10 10.58
N TYR A 230 0.71 -16.90 9.40
CA TYR A 230 -0.37 -17.73 8.84
C TYR A 230 0.09 -18.67 7.71
N ASN A 231 1.39 -18.74 7.43
CA ASN A 231 1.95 -19.49 6.30
C ASN A 231 1.27 -19.13 4.96
N LEU A 232 1.04 -17.83 4.75
CA LEU A 232 0.58 -17.29 3.48
C LEU A 232 1.78 -16.79 2.67
N SER A 233 1.60 -16.64 1.36
CA SER A 233 2.54 -15.88 0.54
C SER A 233 2.47 -14.39 0.90
N ALA A 234 3.61 -13.70 0.90
CA ALA A 234 3.66 -12.25 0.92
C ALA A 234 3.66 -11.70 -0.51
N MET A 235 2.90 -10.64 -0.76
CA MET A 235 2.83 -9.99 -2.08
C MET A 235 3.04 -8.48 -1.98
N GLY A 236 3.79 -7.92 -2.93
CA GLY A 236 3.96 -6.48 -3.08
C GLY A 236 4.19 -6.14 -4.55
N THR A 237 3.75 -4.96 -4.96
CA THR A 237 4.11 -4.39 -6.27
C THR A 237 4.97 -3.16 -6.04
N ILE A 238 5.57 -2.63 -7.10
CA ILE A 238 6.12 -1.27 -7.09
C ILE A 238 5.04 -0.26 -6.63
N ALA A 239 5.45 0.81 -5.96
CA ALA A 239 4.56 1.90 -5.52
C ALA A 239 4.97 3.23 -6.14
N HIS A 240 4.02 4.19 -6.16
CA HIS A 240 4.20 5.48 -6.82
C HIS A 240 5.45 6.25 -6.38
N GLU A 241 5.85 6.15 -5.10
CA GLU A 241 7.00 6.90 -4.61
C GLU A 241 8.30 6.60 -5.37
N TRP A 242 8.45 5.37 -5.89
CA TRP A 242 9.60 4.99 -6.71
C TRP A 242 9.65 5.81 -8.00
N ILE A 243 8.56 5.80 -8.75
CA ILE A 243 8.43 6.51 -10.03
C ILE A 243 8.47 8.03 -9.80
N MET A 244 7.81 8.52 -8.75
CA MET A 244 7.82 9.93 -8.34
C MET A 244 9.24 10.40 -7.99
N GLY A 245 9.98 9.63 -7.19
CA GLY A 245 11.34 9.97 -6.76
C GLY A 245 12.32 9.96 -7.93
N ILE A 246 12.23 8.96 -8.81
CA ILE A 246 13.06 8.89 -10.03
C ILE A 246 12.77 10.09 -10.94
N ALA A 247 11.51 10.44 -11.15
CA ALA A 247 11.14 11.60 -11.94
C ALA A 247 11.65 12.91 -11.33
N ALA A 248 11.61 13.06 -10.00
CA ALA A 248 12.15 14.23 -9.32
C ALA A 248 13.68 14.33 -9.50
N ILE A 249 14.41 13.21 -9.46
CA ILE A 249 15.87 13.19 -9.64
C ILE A 249 16.25 13.44 -11.10
N HIS A 250 15.67 12.67 -12.04
CA HIS A 250 16.12 12.54 -13.43
C HIS A 250 15.25 13.29 -14.46
N GLY A 251 14.14 13.89 -14.03
CA GLY A 251 13.16 14.54 -14.90
C GLY A 251 12.02 13.58 -15.32
N TYR A 252 10.91 14.17 -15.77
CA TYR A 252 9.64 13.44 -15.98
C TYR A 252 9.52 12.70 -17.32
N GLU A 253 10.34 13.02 -18.33
CA GLU A 253 10.13 12.58 -19.72
C GLU A 253 10.13 11.05 -19.90
N ASN A 254 11.20 10.42 -19.44
CA ASN A 254 11.43 8.97 -19.54
C ASN A 254 11.42 8.31 -18.15
N ALA A 255 10.76 8.95 -17.18
CA ALA A 255 10.79 8.51 -15.79
C ALA A 255 10.13 7.15 -15.61
N ASN A 256 9.09 6.84 -16.40
CA ASN A 256 8.40 5.55 -16.34
C ASN A 256 9.33 4.41 -16.75
N GLY A 257 9.93 4.48 -17.94
CA GLY A 257 10.86 3.48 -18.45
C GLY A 257 12.09 3.34 -17.57
N LEU A 258 12.72 4.45 -17.17
CA LEU A 258 13.87 4.44 -16.26
C LEU A 258 13.52 3.81 -14.90
N ALA A 259 12.32 4.06 -14.39
CA ALA A 259 11.86 3.43 -13.15
C ALA A 259 11.70 1.91 -13.28
N LEU A 260 11.24 1.42 -14.42
CA LEU A 260 11.17 -0.01 -14.69
C LEU A 260 12.59 -0.60 -14.85
N ASP A 261 13.49 0.06 -15.57
CA ASP A 261 14.87 -0.42 -15.78
C ASP A 261 15.66 -0.54 -14.47
N LEU A 262 15.56 0.46 -13.60
CA LEU A 262 16.19 0.41 -12.27
C LEU A 262 15.53 -0.65 -11.39
N TRP A 263 14.22 -0.89 -11.54
CA TRP A 263 13.55 -2.00 -10.84
C TRP A 263 14.05 -3.36 -11.32
N GLU A 264 14.23 -3.55 -12.63
CA GLU A 264 14.80 -4.78 -13.20
C GLU A 264 16.26 -4.98 -12.74
N ALA A 265 17.03 -3.91 -12.62
CA ALA A 265 18.40 -3.97 -12.10
C ALA A 265 18.46 -4.38 -10.61
N ALA A 266 17.47 -3.98 -9.81
CA ALA A 266 17.35 -4.39 -8.40
C ALA A 266 16.78 -5.80 -8.23
N TYR A 267 15.99 -6.26 -9.20
CA TYR A 267 15.30 -7.55 -9.17
C TYR A 267 15.43 -8.26 -10.52
N PRO A 268 16.59 -8.80 -10.88
CA PRO A 268 16.80 -9.41 -12.19
C PRO A 268 15.73 -10.45 -12.54
N PRO A 269 15.33 -10.55 -13.82
CA PRO A 269 14.29 -11.51 -14.23
C PRO A 269 14.69 -12.93 -13.83
N THR A 270 13.85 -13.58 -13.03
CA THR A 270 13.94 -15.01 -12.74
C THR A 270 12.69 -15.70 -13.27
N GLU A 271 12.65 -17.03 -13.20
CA GLU A 271 11.43 -17.80 -13.49
C GLU A 271 10.24 -17.35 -12.61
N TYR A 272 10.51 -16.77 -11.43
CA TYR A 272 9.52 -16.27 -10.48
C TYR A 272 9.46 -14.74 -10.49
N ASN A 273 8.81 -14.18 -11.51
CA ASN A 273 8.77 -12.74 -11.73
C ASN A 273 7.61 -12.01 -11.00
N ALA A 274 7.44 -12.29 -9.71
CA ALA A 274 6.30 -11.79 -8.94
C ALA A 274 6.30 -10.26 -8.74
N LEU A 275 7.46 -9.62 -8.84
CA LEU A 275 7.63 -8.18 -8.60
C LEU A 275 7.43 -7.32 -9.86
N TYR A 276 7.22 -7.92 -11.04
CA TYR A 276 7.09 -7.20 -12.30
C TYR A 276 5.62 -6.95 -12.66
N ILE A 277 4.96 -6.19 -11.81
CA ILE A 277 3.64 -5.63 -12.06
C ILE A 277 3.80 -4.10 -12.16
N ALA A 278 3.62 -3.55 -13.35
CA ALA A 278 3.87 -2.13 -13.60
C ALA A 278 2.72 -1.28 -13.08
N LEU A 279 3.05 -0.22 -12.33
CA LEU A 279 2.09 0.75 -11.84
C LEU A 279 2.05 1.94 -12.82
N THR A 280 0.92 2.11 -13.52
CA THR A 280 0.86 2.91 -14.75
C THR A 280 0.42 4.36 -14.51
N ASP A 281 -0.32 4.63 -13.44
CA ASP A 281 -1.03 5.89 -13.25
C ASP A 281 -0.22 6.96 -12.49
N THR A 282 1.09 6.82 -12.31
CA THR A 282 1.87 7.87 -11.60
C THR A 282 1.74 9.24 -12.29
N PHE A 283 1.87 9.25 -13.62
CA PHE A 283 1.72 10.46 -14.45
C PHE A 283 0.54 10.36 -15.43
N SER A 284 -0.42 9.47 -15.15
CA SER A 284 -1.44 8.89 -16.06
C SER A 284 -0.95 7.68 -16.85
N THR A 285 -1.87 6.74 -17.08
CA THR A 285 -1.64 5.53 -17.88
C THR A 285 -1.32 5.88 -19.33
N ASP A 286 -1.87 6.98 -19.86
CA ASP A 286 -1.57 7.42 -21.23
C ASP A 286 -0.10 7.90 -21.33
N ALA A 287 0.40 8.64 -20.33
CA ALA A 287 1.81 9.03 -20.25
C ALA A 287 2.74 7.82 -20.08
N PHE A 288 2.36 6.84 -19.25
CA PHE A 288 3.10 5.59 -19.11
C PHE A 288 3.21 4.82 -20.44
N ASN A 289 2.11 4.75 -21.19
CA ASN A 289 2.05 4.02 -22.45
C ASN A 289 2.94 4.62 -23.54
N LEU A 290 3.28 5.91 -23.50
CA LEU A 290 4.22 6.52 -24.45
C LEU A 290 5.60 5.87 -24.37
N ASP A 291 6.08 5.60 -23.16
CA ASP A 291 7.39 5.00 -22.90
C ASP A 291 7.30 3.46 -23.04
N PHE A 292 6.27 2.86 -22.45
CA PHE A 292 6.08 1.40 -22.43
C PHE A 292 5.98 0.79 -23.84
N LYS A 293 5.35 1.48 -24.79
CA LYS A 293 5.20 1.01 -26.19
C LYS A 293 6.51 1.02 -26.99
N THR A 294 7.54 1.73 -26.53
CA THR A 294 8.83 1.82 -27.25
C THR A 294 9.74 0.61 -26.99
N ASP A 295 9.46 -0.18 -25.94
CA ASP A 295 10.24 -1.36 -25.56
C ASP A 295 9.32 -2.59 -25.40
N ILE A 296 9.05 -3.24 -26.53
CA ILE A 296 8.23 -4.46 -26.59
C ILE A 296 8.83 -5.57 -25.71
N ALA A 297 10.16 -5.70 -25.68
CA ALA A 297 10.83 -6.73 -24.89
C ALA A 297 10.57 -6.52 -23.38
N ARG A 298 10.61 -5.26 -22.90
CA ARG A 298 10.19 -4.92 -21.53
C ARG A 298 8.73 -5.28 -21.31
N ALA A 299 7.84 -4.87 -22.22
CA ALA A 299 6.42 -5.18 -22.11
C ALA A 299 6.13 -6.70 -22.10
N GLU A 300 6.94 -7.53 -22.76
CA GLU A 300 6.89 -8.99 -22.68
C GLU A 300 7.38 -9.52 -21.33
N ARG A 301 8.51 -9.01 -20.82
CA ARG A 301 9.10 -9.41 -19.53
C ARG A 301 8.19 -9.10 -18.34
N TRP A 302 7.52 -7.94 -18.35
CA TRP A 302 6.63 -7.55 -17.25
C TRP A 302 5.35 -8.37 -17.26
N ARG A 303 5.00 -8.98 -16.12
CA ARG A 303 3.90 -9.95 -16.00
C ARG A 303 2.53 -9.28 -16.16
N GLY A 304 2.41 -8.01 -15.81
CA GLY A 304 1.11 -7.35 -15.80
C GLY A 304 1.17 -5.89 -15.40
N LEU A 305 -0.01 -5.31 -15.27
CA LEU A 305 -0.22 -3.92 -14.87
C LEU A 305 -1.02 -3.87 -13.57
N ARG A 306 -0.85 -2.82 -12.79
CA ARG A 306 -1.66 -2.52 -11.60
C ARG A 306 -2.50 -1.27 -11.84
N GLN A 307 -3.81 -1.42 -11.66
CA GLN A 307 -4.79 -0.33 -11.70
C GLN A 307 -5.02 0.20 -10.28
N ASP A 308 -4.71 1.48 -10.07
CA ASP A 308 -4.75 2.15 -8.75
C ASP A 308 -5.46 3.52 -8.76
N SER A 309 -6.03 3.92 -9.90
CA SER A 309 -6.94 5.08 -10.02
C SER A 309 -7.71 5.05 -11.35
N GLY A 310 -8.69 5.95 -11.51
CA GLY A 310 -9.52 6.06 -12.71
C GLY A 310 -10.61 4.98 -12.80
N ASP A 311 -11.31 4.91 -13.94
CA ASP A 311 -12.30 3.86 -14.19
C ASP A 311 -11.59 2.53 -14.50
N PRO A 312 -11.75 1.49 -13.64
CA PRO A 312 -11.10 0.20 -13.86
C PRO A 312 -11.62 -0.56 -15.11
N PHE A 313 -12.83 -0.30 -15.59
CA PHE A 313 -13.36 -0.91 -16.82
C PHE A 313 -12.76 -0.29 -18.08
N GLU A 314 -12.59 1.04 -18.09
CA GLU A 314 -11.84 1.72 -19.15
C GLU A 314 -10.38 1.28 -19.15
N PHE A 315 -9.78 1.12 -17.97
CA PHE A 315 -8.41 0.62 -17.83
C PHE A 315 -8.20 -0.74 -18.52
N ILE A 316 -9.12 -1.69 -18.35
CA ILE A 316 -9.07 -3.01 -19.03
C ILE A 316 -8.99 -2.82 -20.55
N SER A 317 -9.84 -1.96 -21.09
CA SER A 317 -9.88 -1.67 -22.53
C SER A 317 -8.58 -1.03 -23.02
N LYS A 318 -8.06 -0.02 -22.29
CA LYS A 318 -6.78 0.64 -22.60
C LYS A 318 -5.59 -0.32 -22.55
N ALA A 319 -5.55 -1.20 -21.54
CA ALA A 319 -4.52 -2.22 -21.39
C ALA A 319 -4.55 -3.20 -22.58
N ARG A 320 -5.74 -3.66 -22.97
CA ARG A 320 -5.92 -4.55 -24.13
C ARG A 320 -5.38 -3.92 -25.40
N THR A 321 -5.85 -2.71 -25.73
CA THR A 321 -5.41 -1.97 -26.93
C THR A 321 -3.89 -1.77 -26.93
N THR A 322 -3.29 -1.50 -25.76
CA THR A 322 -1.85 -1.30 -25.65
C THR A 322 -1.06 -2.58 -25.94
N TYR A 323 -1.45 -3.72 -25.38
CA TYR A 323 -0.79 -4.99 -25.67
C TYR A 323 -1.02 -5.46 -27.11
N GLU A 324 -2.24 -5.31 -27.64
CA GLU A 324 -2.55 -5.64 -29.04
C GLU A 324 -1.73 -4.79 -30.02
N TYR A 325 -1.56 -3.49 -29.74
CA TYR A 325 -0.69 -2.60 -30.52
C TYR A 325 0.76 -3.10 -30.56
N MET A 326 1.28 -3.63 -29.45
CA MET A 326 2.64 -4.18 -29.37
C MET A 326 2.77 -5.62 -29.91
N GLY A 327 1.67 -6.24 -30.36
CA GLY A 327 1.66 -7.64 -30.80
C GLY A 327 1.83 -8.66 -29.67
N ILE A 328 1.59 -8.26 -28.41
CA ILE A 328 1.77 -9.12 -27.23
C ILE A 328 0.45 -9.82 -26.91
N ASP A 329 0.53 -11.13 -26.63
CA ASP A 329 -0.61 -11.92 -26.17
C ASP A 329 -1.04 -11.49 -24.75
N HIS A 330 -1.99 -10.56 -24.68
CA HIS A 330 -2.53 -10.03 -23.44
C HIS A 330 -3.18 -11.09 -22.55
N ARG A 331 -3.57 -12.25 -23.08
CA ARG A 331 -4.18 -13.34 -22.30
C ARG A 331 -3.24 -14.00 -21.31
N LYS A 332 -1.93 -13.75 -21.46
CA LYS A 332 -0.89 -14.18 -20.51
C LYS A 332 -0.59 -13.13 -19.46
N LYS A 333 -1.19 -11.93 -19.57
CA LYS A 333 -0.90 -10.78 -18.71
C LYS A 333 -1.91 -10.68 -17.57
N VAL A 334 -1.44 -10.16 -16.45
CA VAL A 334 -2.25 -9.93 -15.25
C VAL A 334 -2.66 -8.47 -15.17
N ILE A 335 -3.89 -8.20 -14.72
CA ILE A 335 -4.29 -6.89 -14.20
C ILE A 335 -4.55 -7.03 -12.70
N VAL A 336 -3.77 -6.30 -11.89
CA VAL A 336 -3.98 -6.19 -10.45
C VAL A 336 -4.84 -4.97 -10.17
N PHE A 337 -6.07 -5.17 -9.73
CA PHE A 337 -6.96 -4.09 -9.27
C PHE A 337 -6.73 -3.83 -7.79
N SER A 338 -6.53 -2.58 -7.39
CA SER A 338 -6.29 -2.22 -5.97
C SER A 338 -6.95 -0.93 -5.51
N ASP A 339 -7.65 -0.21 -6.38
CA ASP A 339 -8.32 1.03 -6.01
C ASP A 339 -9.68 0.78 -5.35
N GLY A 340 -9.75 1.00 -4.03
CA GLY A 340 -11.03 1.12 -3.32
C GLY A 340 -11.97 -0.09 -3.40
N LEU A 341 -11.46 -1.30 -3.58
CA LEU A 341 -12.28 -2.49 -3.83
C LEU A 341 -13.18 -2.89 -2.66
N ASP A 342 -14.40 -3.29 -3.00
CA ASP A 342 -15.30 -4.10 -2.18
C ASP A 342 -15.63 -5.43 -2.90
N VAL A 343 -16.48 -6.27 -2.30
CA VAL A 343 -16.87 -7.56 -2.88
C VAL A 343 -17.62 -7.39 -4.21
N GLU A 344 -18.57 -6.46 -4.30
CA GLU A 344 -19.39 -6.30 -5.50
C GLU A 344 -18.55 -5.83 -6.69
N LEU A 345 -17.69 -4.84 -6.45
CA LEU A 345 -16.81 -4.30 -7.47
C LEU A 345 -15.80 -5.35 -7.93
N ALA A 346 -15.19 -6.11 -7.02
CA ALA A 346 -14.27 -7.19 -7.37
C ALA A 346 -14.94 -8.26 -8.24
N VAL A 347 -16.19 -8.64 -7.93
CA VAL A 347 -16.95 -9.62 -8.73
C VAL A 347 -17.26 -9.08 -10.15
N LYS A 348 -17.70 -7.82 -10.26
CA LYS A 348 -17.96 -7.19 -11.57
C LYS A 348 -16.69 -7.08 -12.41
N LEU A 349 -15.58 -6.71 -11.78
CA LEU A 349 -14.29 -6.61 -12.44
C LEU A 349 -13.74 -7.99 -12.86
N GLN A 350 -13.95 -9.03 -12.05
CA GLN A 350 -13.61 -10.41 -12.43
C GLN A 350 -14.34 -10.82 -13.71
N GLN A 351 -15.64 -10.53 -13.82
CA GLN A 351 -16.39 -10.80 -15.06
C GLN A 351 -15.85 -10.00 -16.25
N ALA A 352 -15.56 -8.71 -16.06
CA ALA A 352 -15.06 -7.86 -17.14
C ALA A 352 -13.65 -8.26 -17.60
N VAL A 353 -12.75 -8.59 -16.68
CA VAL A 353 -11.36 -8.97 -17.00
C VAL A 353 -11.31 -10.33 -17.71
N ASP A 354 -12.18 -11.28 -17.32
CA ASP A 354 -12.33 -12.57 -17.99
C ASP A 354 -12.88 -12.40 -19.41
N GLN A 355 -13.90 -11.55 -19.60
CA GLN A 355 -14.45 -11.22 -20.93
C GLN A 355 -13.41 -10.56 -21.84
N ALA A 356 -12.52 -9.74 -21.26
CA ALA A 356 -11.42 -9.12 -21.98
C ALA A 356 -10.24 -10.08 -22.22
N GLY A 357 -10.26 -11.29 -21.64
CA GLY A 357 -9.25 -12.33 -21.81
C GLY A 357 -8.01 -12.22 -20.92
N PHE A 358 -7.97 -11.29 -19.97
CA PHE A 358 -6.84 -11.11 -19.05
C PHE A 358 -6.94 -12.01 -17.82
N ILE A 359 -5.84 -12.14 -17.08
CA ILE A 359 -5.84 -12.73 -15.73
C ILE A 359 -6.14 -11.63 -14.69
N GLY A 360 -7.24 -11.75 -13.97
CA GLY A 360 -7.60 -10.85 -12.87
C GLY A 360 -6.90 -11.20 -11.55
N ALA A 361 -6.44 -10.17 -10.82
CA ALA A 361 -5.98 -10.28 -9.44
C ALA A 361 -6.41 -9.04 -8.64
N PHE A 362 -6.72 -9.21 -7.34
CA PHE A 362 -7.41 -8.19 -6.56
C PHE A 362 -6.73 -7.93 -5.21
N GLY A 363 -6.17 -6.74 -5.02
CA GLY A 363 -5.65 -6.29 -3.72
C GLY A 363 -6.70 -5.53 -2.94
N ILE A 364 -7.31 -6.17 -1.94
CA ILE A 364 -8.42 -5.57 -1.18
C ILE A 364 -7.88 -5.07 0.17
N GLY A 365 -7.99 -3.76 0.42
CA GLY A 365 -7.39 -3.12 1.60
C GLY A 365 -8.39 -2.83 2.71
N THR A 366 -8.66 -1.55 2.93
CA THR A 366 -9.52 -1.02 4.01
C THR A 366 -10.87 -1.73 4.16
N PHE A 367 -11.47 -2.19 3.05
CA PHE A 367 -12.75 -2.92 3.09
C PHE A 367 -12.67 -4.25 3.86
N LEU A 368 -11.50 -4.88 3.92
CA LEU A 368 -11.28 -6.07 4.74
C LEU A 368 -11.00 -5.69 6.19
N THR A 369 -10.04 -4.80 6.44
CA THR A 369 -9.42 -4.62 7.77
C THR A 369 -10.04 -3.50 8.61
N ASN A 370 -10.96 -2.72 8.06
CA ASN A 370 -11.60 -1.59 8.74
C ASN A 370 -13.06 -1.42 8.29
N ASP A 371 -13.82 -2.51 8.39
CA ASP A 371 -15.26 -2.56 8.11
C ASP A 371 -16.04 -2.92 9.39
N TYR A 372 -16.38 -1.90 10.17
CA TYR A 372 -17.12 -2.08 11.42
C TYR A 372 -18.39 -1.24 11.42
N GLN A 373 -19.33 -1.70 12.23
CA GLN A 373 -20.56 -0.99 12.56
C GLN A 373 -20.43 -0.35 13.93
N ARG A 374 -21.11 0.79 14.11
CA ARG A 374 -21.27 1.41 15.42
C ARG A 374 -22.13 0.55 16.32
N THR A 375 -21.80 0.49 17.60
CA THR A 375 -22.56 -0.28 18.60
C THR A 375 -23.94 0.33 18.87
N GLU A 376 -24.07 1.65 18.77
CA GLU A 376 -25.29 2.38 19.12
C GLU A 376 -26.42 2.20 18.10
N ASP A 377 -26.11 2.27 16.80
CA ASP A 377 -27.11 2.32 15.73
C ASP A 377 -26.83 1.39 14.54
N ARG A 378 -25.78 0.58 14.64
CA ARG A 378 -25.35 -0.40 13.62
C ARG A 378 -25.02 0.22 12.25
N GLN A 379 -24.92 1.54 12.15
CA GLN A 379 -24.42 2.19 10.94
C GLN A 379 -22.91 2.02 10.80
N ARG A 380 -22.38 2.23 9.61
CA ARG A 380 -20.94 2.09 9.34
C ARG A 380 -20.12 3.09 10.17
N SER A 381 -19.19 2.59 11.00
CA SER A 381 -18.10 3.41 11.57
C SER A 381 -17.03 3.60 10.49
N LYS A 382 -16.90 4.83 10.01
CA LYS A 382 -16.05 5.16 8.86
C LYS A 382 -14.55 5.02 9.23
N PRO A 383 -13.73 4.41 8.36
CA PRO A 383 -12.28 4.41 8.54
C PRO A 383 -11.69 5.80 8.31
N LEU A 384 -10.54 6.10 8.92
CA LEU A 384 -9.76 7.31 8.62
C LEU A 384 -9.29 7.29 7.16
N ASN A 385 -9.55 8.38 6.42
CA ASN A 385 -9.02 8.54 5.06
C ASN A 385 -7.67 9.26 5.08
N MET A 386 -6.61 8.53 5.39
CA MET A 386 -5.27 9.10 5.56
C MET A 386 -4.25 8.56 4.57
N VAL A 387 -3.20 9.34 4.30
CA VAL A 387 -2.05 8.96 3.48
C VAL A 387 -0.77 9.56 4.03
N ILE A 388 0.35 8.87 3.86
CA ILE A 388 1.70 9.47 3.92
C ILE A 388 2.28 9.37 2.51
N LYS A 389 2.71 10.50 1.94
CA LYS A 389 3.22 10.57 0.57
C LYS A 389 4.62 11.17 0.55
N ILE A 390 5.47 10.69 -0.35
CA ILE A 390 6.73 11.37 -0.66
C ILE A 390 6.41 12.76 -1.21
N ALA A 391 6.98 13.78 -0.58
CA ALA A 391 6.75 15.18 -0.86
C ALA A 391 7.90 15.82 -1.63
N SER A 392 9.15 15.43 -1.35
CA SER A 392 10.32 15.87 -2.11
C SER A 392 11.46 14.85 -2.08
N VAL A 393 12.33 14.91 -3.09
CA VAL A 393 13.60 14.20 -3.19
C VAL A 393 14.69 15.20 -3.54
N GLU A 394 15.78 15.24 -2.76
CA GLU A 394 16.87 16.23 -2.91
C GLU A 394 16.36 17.69 -3.01
N GLY A 395 15.36 18.01 -2.18
CA GLY A 395 14.71 19.33 -2.19
C GLY A 395 13.75 19.57 -3.36
N LYS A 396 13.74 18.71 -4.40
CA LYS A 396 12.82 18.81 -5.54
C LYS A 396 11.46 18.19 -5.21
N PRO A 397 10.35 18.89 -5.44
CA PRO A 397 9.01 18.39 -5.11
C PRO A 397 8.63 17.16 -5.96
N CYS A 398 7.92 16.23 -5.34
CA CYS A 398 7.34 15.07 -5.99
C CYS A 398 5.88 15.34 -6.37
N VAL A 399 5.45 14.78 -7.51
CA VAL A 399 4.10 14.97 -8.04
C VAL A 399 3.52 13.62 -8.49
N LYS A 400 2.22 13.39 -8.24
CA LYS A 400 1.40 12.33 -8.86
C LYS A 400 0.23 12.98 -9.59
N ILE A 401 -0.03 12.56 -10.82
CA ILE A 401 -1.19 12.99 -11.63
C ILE A 401 -2.37 12.02 -11.41
N SER A 402 -2.16 10.70 -11.46
CA SER A 402 -3.24 9.69 -11.48
C SER A 402 -4.04 9.67 -12.79
N ASP A 403 -4.88 8.65 -12.97
CA ASP A 403 -5.89 8.62 -14.05
C ASP A 403 -7.18 9.35 -13.67
N ASP A 404 -7.38 9.67 -12.39
CA ASP A 404 -8.33 10.71 -11.97
C ASP A 404 -7.65 12.08 -12.09
N ILE A 405 -7.78 12.67 -13.29
CA ILE A 405 -7.06 13.90 -13.68
C ILE A 405 -7.35 15.09 -12.75
N THR A 406 -8.45 15.05 -11.98
CA THR A 406 -8.83 16.07 -11.00
C THR A 406 -8.15 15.91 -9.64
N LYS A 407 -7.62 14.72 -9.31
CA LYS A 407 -7.06 14.38 -7.98
C LYS A 407 -5.53 14.33 -7.96
N ASN A 408 -4.89 15.35 -8.54
CA ASN A 408 -3.43 15.43 -8.55
C ASN A 408 -2.88 15.76 -7.15
N THR A 409 -1.66 15.33 -6.85
CA THR A 409 -0.97 15.68 -5.60
C THR A 409 0.45 16.14 -5.84
N GLY A 410 0.86 17.20 -5.16
CA GLY A 410 2.18 17.81 -5.28
C GLY A 410 2.08 19.30 -5.62
N ASP A 411 3.19 19.88 -6.07
CA ASP A 411 3.27 21.29 -6.47
C ASP A 411 2.37 21.58 -7.70
N PRO A 412 1.44 22.56 -7.64
CA PRO A 412 0.50 22.83 -8.73
C PRO A 412 1.15 23.27 -10.05
N GLU A 413 2.27 23.99 -10.01
CA GLU A 413 2.94 24.46 -11.22
C GLU A 413 3.63 23.30 -11.93
N ILE A 414 4.24 22.39 -11.17
CA ILE A 414 4.84 21.19 -11.73
C ILE A 414 3.78 20.22 -12.25
N VAL A 415 2.64 20.09 -11.56
CA VAL A 415 1.47 19.35 -12.07
C VAL A 415 1.07 19.88 -13.45
N LYS A 416 0.96 21.20 -13.61
CA LYS A 416 0.61 21.84 -14.87
C LYS A 416 1.65 21.57 -15.96
N GLN A 417 2.93 21.66 -15.63
CA GLN A 417 4.03 21.35 -16.57
C GLN A 417 4.00 19.90 -17.03
N ILE A 418 3.79 18.94 -16.12
CA ILE A 418 3.67 17.51 -16.46
C ILE A 418 2.46 17.28 -17.36
N LYS A 419 1.30 17.87 -17.03
CA LYS A 419 0.09 17.76 -17.85
C LYS A 419 0.32 18.30 -19.27
N GLN A 420 0.93 19.48 -19.41
CA GLN A 420 1.28 20.06 -20.71
C GLN A 420 2.26 19.15 -21.48
N LYS A 421 3.28 18.62 -20.81
CA LYS A 421 4.28 17.75 -21.42
C LYS A 421 3.69 16.49 -22.01
N PHE A 422 2.74 15.87 -21.31
CA PHE A 422 2.10 14.64 -21.75
C PHE A 422 0.78 14.86 -22.51
N GLY A 423 0.42 16.10 -22.83
CA GLY A 423 -0.82 16.42 -23.54
C GLY A 423 -2.10 16.07 -22.75
N ILE A 424 -2.02 16.03 -21.43
CA ILE A 424 -3.15 15.70 -20.54
C ILE A 424 -4.00 16.96 -20.38
N THR A 425 -5.19 16.98 -20.97
CA THR A 425 -6.16 18.07 -20.80
C THR A 425 -6.76 18.06 -19.40
N ALA A 426 -6.90 19.26 -18.82
CA ALA A 426 -7.38 19.47 -17.46
C ALA A 426 -8.86 19.10 -17.27
#